data_AF-A0A2E5CB58-F1
#
_entry.id   AF-A0A2E5CB58-F1
#
_cell.length_a   1.000
_cell.length_b   1.000
_cell.length_c   1.000
_cell.angle_alpha   90.00
_cell.angle_beta   90.00
_cell.angle_gamma   90.00
#
_symmetry.space_group_name_H-M   'P 1'
#
loop_
_entity.id
_entity.type
_entity.pdbx_description
1 polymer ?
#
loop_
_entity_poly.entity_id
_entity_poly.type
_entity_poly.pdbx_seq_one_letter_code
_entity_poly.pdbx_strand_id
1 'polypeptide(L)'
;MNKFISVMILAIGLTGCAHHHKKTAHHHHKKEKCGENCKMRKQEAQFDKHCALSVSEGDPHVHGKDEFRLKHGGKVYFFSSEENLNKFQENLEENISKANKNWSNYRGNTL
;
A
#
# COMPACT_ATOMS: atom_id res chain seq x y z
N MET A 1 -65.61 -22.33 0.39
CA MET A 1 -65.30 -22.26 1.82
C MET A 1 -63.83 -22.63 2.02
N ASN A 2 -62.93 -21.65 2.03
CA ASN A 2 -61.58 -21.80 2.60
C ASN A 2 -61.34 -20.53 3.43
N LYS A 3 -61.24 -20.72 4.75
CA LYS A 3 -60.95 -19.68 5.73
C LYS A 3 -59.45 -19.70 5.98
N PHE A 4 -58.73 -18.60 5.77
CA PHE A 4 -57.59 -18.20 6.60
C PHE A 4 -57.33 -16.71 6.39
N ILE A 5 -58.02 -15.91 7.21
CA ILE A 5 -57.70 -14.51 7.48
C ILE A 5 -56.61 -14.52 8.55
N SER A 6 -55.47 -13.89 8.30
CA SER A 6 -54.60 -13.39 9.38
C SER A 6 -53.71 -12.24 8.89
N VAL A 7 -54.31 -11.05 8.93
CA VAL A 7 -53.80 -9.78 9.47
C VAL A 7 -52.29 -9.45 9.33
N MET A 8 -52.08 -8.39 8.56
CA MET A 8 -50.93 -7.46 8.51
C MET A 8 -50.29 -7.11 9.86
N ILE A 9 -48.96 -7.06 9.91
CA ILE A 9 -48.24 -6.08 10.75
C ILE A 9 -47.10 -5.46 9.93
N LEU A 10 -47.30 -4.19 9.55
CA LEU A 10 -46.25 -3.24 9.19
C LEU A 10 -45.41 -2.92 10.44
N ALA A 11 -44.09 -2.95 10.32
CA ALA A 11 -43.22 -2.08 11.13
C ALA A 11 -41.95 -1.73 10.36
N ILE A 12 -41.83 -0.43 10.08
CA ILE A 12 -40.72 0.26 9.45
C ILE A 12 -39.51 0.20 10.38
N GLY A 13 -38.35 -0.21 9.84
CA GLY A 13 -37.05 -0.06 10.49
C GLY A 13 -36.11 0.75 9.62
N LEU A 14 -36.31 2.07 9.54
CA LEU A 14 -35.29 3.00 9.03
C LEU A 14 -34.22 3.15 10.11
N THR A 15 -33.21 2.28 10.11
CA THR A 15 -32.00 2.49 10.92
C THR A 15 -30.98 3.28 10.11
N GLY A 16 -31.00 4.59 10.36
CA GLY A 16 -29.86 5.49 10.54
C GLY A 16 -28.60 5.30 9.68
N CYS A 17 -28.28 6.35 8.93
CA CYS A 17 -26.98 6.60 8.32
C CYS A 17 -25.82 6.46 9.33
N ALA A 18 -24.86 5.58 9.06
CA ALA A 18 -23.52 5.69 9.62
C ALA A 18 -22.64 6.47 8.63
N HIS A 19 -22.50 7.76 8.90
CA HIS A 19 -21.57 8.67 8.24
C HIS A 19 -20.13 8.19 8.52
N HIS A 20 -19.51 7.44 7.60
CA HIS A 20 -18.10 7.08 7.77
C HIS A 20 -17.24 8.27 7.35
N HIS A 21 -16.80 9.03 8.35
CA HIS A 21 -15.84 10.10 8.19
C HIS A 21 -14.58 9.58 7.49
N LYS A 22 -14.14 10.33 6.46
CA LYS A 22 -12.79 10.32 5.91
C LYS A 22 -11.80 10.55 7.07
N LYS A 23 -11.28 9.47 7.63
CA LYS A 23 -10.05 9.46 8.43
C LYS A 23 -9.06 8.62 7.67
N THR A 24 -7.94 9.25 7.36
CA THR A 24 -6.74 8.67 6.78
C THR A 24 -6.51 7.27 7.35
N ALA A 25 -6.53 6.27 6.48
CA ALA A 25 -6.45 4.88 6.88
C ALA A 25 -5.04 4.56 7.39
N HIS A 26 -4.82 4.71 8.70
CA HIS A 26 -3.65 4.16 9.37
C HIS A 26 -3.89 2.66 9.64
N HIS A 27 -3.60 1.83 8.64
CA HIS A 27 -3.71 0.37 8.78
C HIS A 27 -2.50 -0.19 9.54
N HIS A 28 -2.69 -0.51 10.82
CA HIS A 28 -1.81 -1.42 11.56
C HIS A 28 -2.17 -2.87 11.20
N HIS A 29 -1.23 -3.64 10.62
CA HIS A 29 -1.42 -5.09 10.47
C HIS A 29 -1.26 -5.76 11.83
N LYS A 30 -2.38 -5.98 12.52
CA LYS A 30 -2.47 -6.98 13.58
C LYS A 30 -2.17 -8.34 12.95
N LYS A 31 -1.21 -9.09 13.51
CA LYS A 31 -0.98 -10.51 13.17
C LYS A 31 -2.22 -11.31 13.58
N GLU A 32 -3.28 -11.26 12.79
CA GLU A 32 -4.37 -12.21 12.93
C GLU A 32 -3.94 -13.51 12.24
N LYS A 33 -4.09 -14.62 12.98
CA LYS A 33 -3.61 -15.94 12.60
C LYS A 33 -4.20 -16.30 11.23
N CYS A 34 -3.36 -16.26 10.19
CA CYS A 34 -3.77 -16.68 8.87
C CYS A 34 -3.94 -18.20 8.85
N GLY A 35 -5.10 -18.68 8.40
CA GLY A 35 -5.39 -20.12 8.25
C GLY A 35 -4.52 -20.80 7.19
N GLU A 36 -4.63 -22.13 7.09
CA GLU A 36 -3.70 -23.03 6.38
C GLU A 36 -3.49 -22.75 4.88
N ASN A 37 -4.29 -21.86 4.28
CA ASN A 37 -4.21 -21.50 2.85
C ASN A 37 -3.95 -20.00 2.58
N CYS A 38 -3.59 -19.24 3.62
CA CYS A 38 -3.27 -17.84 3.44
C CYS A 38 -1.83 -17.66 2.95
N LYS A 39 -1.69 -17.34 1.65
CA LYS A 39 -0.43 -16.83 1.11
C LYS A 39 -0.24 -15.40 1.61
N MET A 40 0.36 -15.25 2.79
CA MET A 40 0.92 -13.97 3.24
C MET A 40 1.88 -13.49 2.15
N ARG A 41 1.47 -12.51 1.34
CA ARG A 41 2.35 -11.95 0.30
C ARG A 41 3.49 -11.24 1.02
N LYS A 42 4.66 -11.89 1.05
CA LYS A 42 5.90 -11.26 1.50
C LYS A 42 6.08 -10.01 0.65
N GLN A 43 6.15 -8.87 1.31
CA GLN A 43 6.42 -7.61 0.62
C GLN A 43 7.90 -7.60 0.25
N GLU A 44 8.20 -7.38 -1.02
CA GLU A 44 9.56 -7.44 -1.55
C GLU A 44 10.22 -6.07 -1.40
N ALA A 45 11.38 -6.04 -0.73
CA ALA A 45 12.22 -4.84 -0.72
C ALA A 45 12.70 -4.54 -2.14
N GLN A 46 12.59 -3.29 -2.57
CA GLN A 46 13.08 -2.86 -3.88
C GLN A 46 14.46 -2.24 -3.78
N PHE A 47 15.16 -2.30 -4.91
CA PHE A 47 16.44 -1.64 -5.15
C PHE A 47 17.47 -1.96 -4.07
N ASP A 48 17.50 -3.19 -3.55
CA ASP A 48 18.40 -3.60 -2.46
C ASP A 48 18.43 -2.63 -1.26
N LYS A 49 17.27 -2.01 -0.96
CA LYS A 49 17.07 -0.97 0.07
C LYS A 49 17.79 0.37 -0.19
N HIS A 50 18.27 0.62 -1.40
CA HIS A 50 18.69 1.95 -1.81
C HIS A 50 17.52 2.95 -1.79
N CYS A 51 17.85 4.23 -1.63
CA CYS A 51 16.89 5.32 -1.65
C CYS A 51 16.18 5.36 -3.00
N ALA A 52 14.88 5.07 -3.04
CA ALA A 52 14.15 4.95 -4.29
C ALA A 52 14.11 6.26 -5.09
N LEU A 53 14.10 7.43 -4.42
CA LEU A 53 14.20 8.72 -5.08
C LEU A 53 15.58 8.91 -5.73
N SER A 54 16.68 8.65 -5.00
CA SER A 54 18.03 8.76 -5.55
C SER A 54 18.22 7.79 -6.73
N VAL A 55 17.71 6.57 -6.63
CA VAL A 55 17.69 5.61 -7.76
C VAL A 55 16.88 6.16 -8.94
N SER A 56 15.73 6.81 -8.70
CA SER A 56 14.93 7.46 -9.76
C SER A 56 15.65 8.64 -10.44
N GLU A 57 16.56 9.30 -9.72
CA GLU A 57 17.39 10.39 -10.22
C GLU A 57 18.71 9.88 -10.84
N GLY A 58 18.97 8.56 -10.76
CA GLY A 58 20.13 7.92 -11.36
C GLY A 58 21.33 7.75 -10.43
N ASP A 59 21.15 8.00 -9.13
CA ASP A 59 22.16 7.78 -8.09
C ASP A 59 21.80 6.60 -7.17
N PRO A 60 22.30 5.39 -7.46
CA PRO A 60 22.04 4.21 -6.64
C PRO A 60 23.00 4.09 -5.45
N HIS A 61 23.80 5.08 -5.06
CA HIS A 61 24.74 4.92 -3.93
C HIS A 61 24.12 5.23 -2.57
N VAL A 62 23.02 5.99 -2.58
CA VAL A 62 22.33 6.41 -1.36
C VAL A 62 21.48 5.28 -0.83
N HIS A 63 21.70 4.87 0.42
CA HIS A 63 20.87 3.88 1.09
C HIS A 63 19.64 4.52 1.75
N GLY A 64 18.52 3.80 1.72
CA GLY A 64 17.34 4.17 2.48
C GLY A 64 17.43 3.73 3.94
N LYS A 65 16.55 4.29 4.78
CA LYS A 65 16.40 3.95 6.20
C LYS A 65 15.10 3.21 6.43
N ASP A 66 15.08 2.25 7.35
CA ASP A 66 13.89 1.44 7.63
C ASP A 66 12.71 2.28 8.18
N GLU A 67 13.00 3.46 8.76
CA GLU A 67 12.03 4.44 9.28
C GLU A 67 11.29 5.19 8.16
N PHE A 68 11.92 5.38 6.99
CA PHE A 68 11.32 6.06 5.83
C PHE A 68 11.08 5.05 4.72
N ARG A 69 9.87 4.48 4.68
CA ARG A 69 9.49 3.47 3.69
C ARG A 69 8.07 3.66 3.17
N LEU A 70 7.88 3.34 1.90
CA LEU A 70 6.59 3.33 1.21
C LEU A 70 6.25 1.92 0.76
N LYS A 71 5.03 1.48 1.05
CA LYS A 71 4.48 0.22 0.54
C LYS A 71 3.55 0.53 -0.61
N HIS A 72 3.84 0.02 -1.80
CA HIS A 72 3.02 0.22 -3.00
C HIS A 72 3.15 -0.97 -3.94
N GLY A 73 2.03 -1.47 -4.48
CA GLY A 73 2.05 -2.58 -5.45
C GLY A 73 2.68 -3.89 -4.92
N GLY A 74 2.61 -4.16 -3.61
CA GLY A 74 3.26 -5.34 -2.99
C GLY A 74 4.77 -5.20 -2.78
N LYS A 75 5.34 -4.05 -3.11
CA LYS A 75 6.76 -3.70 -2.97
C LYS A 75 6.97 -2.75 -1.79
N VAL A 76 8.18 -2.77 -1.24
CA VAL A 76 8.64 -1.81 -0.22
C VAL A 76 9.79 -0.99 -0.79
N TYR A 77 9.59 0.32 -0.85
CA TYR A 77 10.58 1.31 -1.25
C TYR A 77 11.14 1.99 0.00
N PHE A 78 12.44 2.22 0.04
CA PHE A 78 13.13 2.86 1.18
C PHE A 78 13.66 4.23 0.76
N PHE A 79 13.78 5.15 1.73
CA PHE A 79 14.20 6.54 1.49
C PHE A 79 15.21 6.96 2.54
N SER A 80 16.15 7.84 2.19
CA SER A 80 17.19 8.32 3.11
C SER A 80 16.67 9.37 4.11
N SER A 81 15.55 10.01 3.80
CA SER A 81 14.88 11.04 4.61
C SER A 81 13.37 11.04 4.38
N GLU A 82 12.62 11.66 5.29
CA GLU A 82 11.19 11.95 5.12
C GLU A 82 10.93 12.88 3.91
N GLU A 83 11.80 13.86 3.67
CA GLU A 83 11.72 14.74 2.50
C GLU A 83 11.76 13.95 1.19
N ASN A 84 12.66 12.97 1.09
CA ASN A 84 12.78 12.13 -0.11
C ASN A 84 11.57 11.20 -0.28
N LEU A 85 10.99 10.71 0.81
CA LEU A 85 9.71 9.98 0.78
C LEU A 85 8.61 10.88 0.20
N ASN A 86 8.46 12.10 0.72
CA ASN A 86 7.41 13.04 0.31
C ASN A 86 7.55 13.42 -1.17
N LYS A 87 8.75 13.82 -1.61
CA LYS A 87 9.03 14.14 -3.03
C LYS A 87 8.74 12.95 -3.95
N PHE A 88 9.08 11.74 -3.51
CA PHE A 88 8.81 10.56 -4.32
C PHE A 88 7.30 10.33 -4.51
N GLN A 89 6.49 10.60 -3.48
CA GLN A 89 5.04 10.43 -3.51
C GLN A 89 4.31 11.47 -4.37
N GLU A 90 4.87 12.67 -4.57
CA GLU A 90 4.28 13.70 -5.43
C GLU A 90 4.06 13.22 -6.87
N ASN A 91 4.99 12.41 -7.40
CA ASN A 91 4.92 11.84 -8.75
C ASN A 91 5.18 10.32 -8.69
N LEU A 92 4.42 9.62 -7.84
CA LEU A 92 4.68 8.23 -7.45
C LEU A 92 4.95 7.28 -8.63
N GLU A 93 4.04 7.21 -9.59
CA GLU A 93 4.16 6.25 -10.71
C GLU A 93 5.32 6.61 -11.66
N GLU A 94 5.55 7.90 -11.91
CA GLU A 94 6.67 8.37 -12.72
C GLU A 94 8.02 8.05 -12.06
N ASN A 95 8.12 8.31 -10.76
CA ASN A 95 9.34 8.05 -9.99
C ASN A 95 9.62 6.54 -9.88
N ILE A 96 8.59 5.70 -9.73
CA ILE A 96 8.73 4.24 -9.80
C ILE A 96 9.25 3.81 -11.18
N SER A 97 8.67 4.35 -12.25
CA SER A 97 9.10 4.04 -13.62
C SER A 97 10.57 4.40 -13.87
N LYS A 98 10.97 5.62 -13.48
CA LYS A 98 12.37 6.09 -13.55
C LYS A 98 13.31 5.23 -12.73
N ALA A 99 12.95 4.93 -11.47
CA ALA A 99 13.78 4.12 -10.59
C ALA A 99 14.00 2.70 -11.14
N ASN A 100 12.95 2.05 -11.66
CA ASN A 100 13.09 0.72 -12.28
C ASN A 100 14.03 0.75 -13.49
N LYS A 101 13.90 1.76 -14.37
CA LYS A 101 14.77 1.92 -15.53
C LYS A 101 16.23 2.11 -15.12
N ASN A 102 16.49 3.05 -14.21
CA ASN A 102 17.85 3.34 -13.76
C ASN A 102 18.47 2.16 -13.01
N TRP A 103 17.69 1.47 -12.18
CA TRP A 103 18.14 0.28 -11.46
C TRP A 103 18.53 -0.86 -12.42
N SER A 104 17.72 -1.10 -13.45
CA SER A 104 18.04 -2.10 -14.47
C SER A 104 19.35 -1.78 -15.19
N ASN A 105 19.58 -0.52 -15.53
CA ASN A 105 20.82 -0.08 -16.18
C ASN A 105 22.04 -0.25 -15.26
N TYR A 106 21.92 0.15 -13.99
CA TYR A 106 22.97 0.00 -13.00
C TYR A 106 23.38 -1.47 -12.84
N ARG A 107 22.40 -2.36 -12.65
CA ARG A 107 22.62 -3.81 -12.49
C ARG A 107 23.23 -4.46 -13.73
N GLY A 108 22.86 -4.00 -14.92
CA GLY A 108 23.43 -4.49 -16.18
C GLY A 108 24.89 -4.08 -16.39
N ASN A 109 25.30 -2.92 -15.88
CA ASN A 109 26.68 -2.42 -15.97
C ASN A 109 27.62 -3.00 -14.89
N THR A 110 27.07 -3.60 -13.84
CA THR A 110 27.83 -4.23 -12.75
C THR A 110 28.14 -5.72 -12.98
N LEU A 111 27.79 -6.26 -14.15
CA LEU A 111 28.08 -7.64 -14.59
C LEU A 111 29.30 -7.65 -15.52
#